data_AF-A0A965GDH2-F1
#
_entry.id   AF-A0A965GDH2-F1
#
_cell.length_a   1.000
_cell.length_b   1.000
_cell.length_c   1.000
_cell.angle_alpha   90.00
_cell.angle_beta   90.00
_cell.angle_gamma   90.00
#
_symmetry.space_group_name_H-M   'P 1'
#
loop_
_entity.id
_entity.type
_entity.pdbx_description
1 polymer ?
#
loop_
_entity_poly.entity_id
_entity_poly.type
_entity_poly.pdbx_seq_one_letter_code
_entity_poly.pdbx_strand_id
1 'polypeptide(L)'
;MITIADRSRVARATLYNHFRDKEEILHALFDSEIARMSELAKGASHRTEALYLLSRDIFDNSALRKVAELEPHLIARMVTISESEKWSEVRKTLQSVLYCSRESGELVLRWLLSQFFSPISLPFRWLPQG
;
A
#
# COMPACT_ATOMS: atom_id res chain seq x y z
N MET A 1 -6.79 -20.91 2.61
CA MET A 1 -7.13 -21.12 4.04
C MET A 1 -6.20 -22.11 4.72
N ILE A 2 -6.18 -23.41 4.37
CA ILE A 2 -5.33 -24.42 5.05
C ILE A 2 -3.83 -24.03 5.04
N THR A 3 -3.27 -23.72 3.87
CA THR A 3 -1.87 -23.30 3.75
C THR A 3 -1.53 -22.01 4.51
N ILE A 4 -2.51 -21.11 4.68
CA ILE A 4 -2.33 -19.87 5.45
C ILE A 4 -2.32 -20.18 6.94
N ALA A 5 -3.25 -21.02 7.41
CA ALA A 5 -3.30 -21.51 8.79
C ALA A 5 -1.98 -22.17 9.20
N ASP A 6 -1.47 -23.07 8.36
CA ASP A 6 -0.22 -23.80 8.60
C ASP A 6 0.99 -22.87 8.63
N ARG A 7 1.10 -21.93 7.68
CA ARG A 7 2.22 -20.96 7.63
C ARG A 7 2.18 -19.96 8.77
N SER A 8 0.99 -19.51 9.16
CA SER A 8 0.77 -18.54 10.24
C SER A 8 0.74 -19.21 11.63
N ARG A 9 0.87 -20.54 11.70
CA ARG A 9 0.80 -21.35 12.94
C ARG A 9 -0.45 -21.06 13.77
N VAL A 10 -1.57 -20.78 13.12
CA VAL A 10 -2.89 -20.58 13.75
C VAL A 10 -3.84 -21.69 13.31
N ALA A 11 -4.71 -22.10 14.23
CA ALA A 11 -5.70 -23.11 13.90
C ALA A 11 -6.61 -22.63 12.77
N ARG A 12 -6.99 -23.56 11.88
CA ARG A 12 -7.94 -23.28 10.80
C ARG A 12 -9.21 -22.64 11.35
N ALA A 13 -9.78 -23.20 12.43
CA ALA A 13 -10.98 -22.67 13.08
C ALA A 13 -10.84 -21.19 13.49
N THR A 14 -9.67 -20.76 13.96
CA THR A 14 -9.40 -19.36 14.28
C THR A 14 -9.50 -18.47 13.04
N LEU A 15 -8.91 -18.89 11.91
CA LEU A 15 -9.06 -18.13 10.67
C LEU A 15 -10.50 -18.08 10.17
N TYR A 16 -11.27 -19.18 10.26
CA TYR A 16 -12.69 -19.18 9.86
C TYR A 16 -13.58 -18.34 10.77
N ASN A 17 -13.21 -18.17 12.05
CA ASN A 17 -13.91 -17.30 12.98
C ASN A 17 -13.72 -15.81 12.64
N HIS A 18 -12.59 -15.46 12.03
CA HIS A 18 -12.25 -14.08 11.69
C HIS A 18 -12.47 -13.75 10.22
N PHE A 19 -12.43 -14.74 9.32
CA PHE A 19 -12.52 -14.57 7.89
C PHE A 19 -13.29 -15.73 7.25
N ARG A 20 -14.33 -15.40 6.48
CA ARG A 20 -15.20 -16.36 5.79
C ARG A 20 -14.48 -17.04 4.63
N ASP A 21 -13.65 -16.30 3.90
CA ASP A 21 -12.93 -16.80 2.72
C ASP A 21 -11.56 -16.13 2.51
N LYS A 22 -10.88 -16.49 1.42
CA LYS A 22 -9.57 -15.91 1.04
C LYS A 22 -9.70 -14.42 0.69
N GLU A 23 -10.84 -13.99 0.14
CA GLU A 23 -11.06 -12.61 -0.28
C GLU A 23 -11.15 -11.69 0.94
N GLU A 24 -11.83 -12.09 2.01
CA GLU A 24 -11.91 -11.32 3.25
C GLU A 24 -10.52 -11.16 3.91
N ILE A 25 -9.68 -12.19 3.86
CA ILE A 25 -8.28 -12.10 4.32
C ILE A 25 -7.48 -11.09 3.49
N LEU A 26 -7.66 -11.11 2.16
CA LEU A 26 -6.98 -10.16 1.26
C LEU A 26 -7.42 -8.73 1.54
N HIS A 27 -8.73 -8.49 1.72
CA HIS A 27 -9.26 -7.19 2.10
C HIS A 27 -8.69 -6.69 3.43
N ALA A 28 -8.66 -7.54 4.46
CA ALA A 28 -8.08 -7.18 5.76
C ALA A 28 -6.57 -6.89 5.68
N LEU A 29 -5.83 -7.64 4.86
CA LEU A 29 -4.42 -7.39 4.60
C LEU A 29 -4.22 -6.03 3.91
N PHE A 30 -5.04 -5.70 2.92
CA PHE A 30 -4.98 -4.41 2.23
C PHE A 30 -5.31 -3.26 3.18
N ASP A 31 -6.32 -3.42 4.03
CA ASP A 31 -6.68 -2.43 5.03
C ASP A 31 -5.57 -2.17 6.04
N SER A 32 -4.87 -3.23 6.45
CA SER A 32 -3.70 -3.14 7.32
C SER A 32 -2.54 -2.43 6.62
N GLU A 33 -2.32 -2.70 5.34
CA GLU A 33 -1.22 -2.12 4.59
C GLU A 33 -1.45 -0.62 4.29
N ILE A 34 -2.68 -0.24 3.94
CA ILE A 34 -3.08 1.16 3.80
C ILE A 34 -2.86 1.92 5.11
N ALA A 35 -3.23 1.32 6.25
CA ALA A 35 -3.01 1.92 7.56
C ALA A 35 -1.50 2.09 7.84
N ARG A 36 -0.69 1.06 7.60
CA ARG A 36 0.77 1.10 7.79
C ARG A 36 1.43 2.18 6.94
N MET A 37 1.08 2.27 5.65
CA MET A 37 1.60 3.29 4.74
C MET A 37 1.15 4.70 5.14
N SER A 38 -0.08 4.84 5.65
CA SER A 38 -0.60 6.11 6.18
C SER A 38 0.21 6.58 7.39
N GLU A 39 0.53 5.68 8.32
CA GLU A 39 1.40 6.00 9.46
C GLU A 39 2.84 6.31 9.03
N LEU A 40 3.38 5.58 8.05
CA LEU A 40 4.68 5.89 7.46
C LEU A 40 4.73 7.30 6.88
N ALA A 41 3.67 7.71 6.17
CA ALA A 41 3.57 9.05 5.60
C ALA A 41 3.47 10.14 6.68
N LYS A 42 2.67 9.91 7.73
CA LYS A 42 2.50 10.84 8.85
C LYS A 42 3.78 11.02 9.67
N GLY A 43 4.64 10.01 9.73
CA GLY A 43 5.93 10.06 10.42
C GLY A 43 7.02 10.86 9.70
N ALA A 44 6.79 11.32 8.46
CA ALA A 44 7.77 12.07 7.69
C ALA A 44 7.91 13.52 8.19
N SER A 45 9.14 14.05 8.17
CA SER A 45 9.45 15.41 8.64
C SER A 45 8.97 16.49 7.67
N HIS A 46 8.91 16.18 6.37
CA HIS A 46 8.41 17.08 5.33
C HIS A 46 7.86 16.33 4.11
N ARG A 47 7.08 17.04 3.26
CA ARG A 47 6.38 16.46 2.10
C ARG A 47 7.24 15.59 1.17
N THR A 48 8.46 16.04 0.85
CA THR A 48 9.36 15.28 -0.04
C THR A 48 9.82 13.97 0.59
N GLU A 49 10.02 13.94 1.90
CA GLU A 49 10.37 12.73 2.63
C GLU A 49 9.21 11.75 2.64
N ALA A 50 7.97 12.22 2.86
CA ALA A 50 6.79 11.36 2.78
C ALA A 50 6.66 10.67 1.42
N LEU A 51 6.84 11.42 0.32
CA LEU A 51 6.80 10.86 -1.04
C LEU A 51 7.92 9.84 -1.27
N TYR A 52 9.13 10.14 -0.80
CA TYR A 52 10.27 9.23 -0.91
C TYR A 52 10.03 7.94 -0.11
N LEU A 53 9.58 8.05 1.13
CA LEU A 53 9.29 6.90 2.00
C LEU A 53 8.21 6.01 1.40
N LEU A 54 7.11 6.58 0.93
CA LEU A 54 6.02 5.83 0.30
C LEU A 54 6.47 5.15 -1.00
N SER A 55 7.17 5.87 -1.87
CA SER A 55 7.69 5.32 -3.14
C SER A 55 8.69 4.19 -2.90
N ARG A 56 9.61 4.38 -1.96
CA ARG A 56 10.59 3.35 -1.57
C ARG A 56 9.92 2.12 -0.98
N ASP A 57 8.93 2.32 -0.13
CA ASP A 57 8.20 1.23 0.51
C ASP A 57 7.44 0.36 -0.51
N ILE A 58 6.77 0.99 -1.49
CA ILE A 58 6.17 0.28 -2.63
C ILE A 58 7.25 -0.47 -3.43
N PHE A 59 8.38 0.19 -3.69
CA PHE A 59 9.48 -0.42 -4.44
C PHE A 59 10.10 -1.61 -3.72
N ASP A 60 10.34 -1.56 -2.41
CA ASP A 60 11.04 -2.61 -1.67
C ASP A 60 10.16 -3.83 -1.37
N ASN A 61 8.83 -3.69 -1.51
CA ASN A 61 7.89 -4.75 -1.19
C ASN A 61 7.94 -5.93 -2.19
N SER A 62 8.73 -6.95 -1.84
CA SER A 62 8.88 -8.18 -2.64
C SER A 62 7.59 -9.01 -2.73
N ALA A 63 6.72 -8.92 -1.73
CA ALA A 63 5.42 -9.60 -1.76
C ALA A 63 4.50 -8.96 -2.80
N LEU A 64 4.43 -7.63 -2.86
CA LEU A 64 3.66 -6.90 -3.87
C LEU A 64 4.14 -7.24 -5.28
N ARG A 65 5.45 -7.27 -5.53
CA ARG A 65 6.01 -7.70 -6.83
C ARG A 65 5.58 -9.11 -7.20
N LYS A 66 5.69 -10.04 -6.27
CA LYS A 66 5.32 -11.44 -6.51
C LYS A 66 3.82 -11.61 -6.76
N VAL A 67 2.96 -10.82 -6.10
CA VAL A 67 1.52 -10.80 -6.36
C VAL A 67 1.23 -10.16 -7.72
N ALA A 68 1.94 -9.09 -8.11
CA ALA A 68 1.80 -8.47 -9.43
C ALA A 68 2.19 -9.43 -10.56
N GLU A 69 3.20 -10.28 -10.35
CA GLU A 69 3.62 -11.30 -11.31
C GLU A 69 2.64 -12.49 -11.39
N LEU A 70 2.17 -12.99 -10.24
CA LEU A 70 1.36 -14.22 -10.18
C LEU A 70 -0.14 -13.99 -10.34
N GLU A 71 -0.66 -12.90 -9.78
CA GLU A 71 -2.09 -12.61 -9.68
C GLU A 71 -2.35 -11.11 -10.00
N PRO A 72 -2.03 -10.61 -11.21
CA PRO A 72 -2.11 -9.18 -11.57
C PRO A 72 -3.51 -8.56 -11.43
N HIS A 73 -4.56 -9.38 -11.58
CA HIS A 73 -5.95 -8.97 -11.37
C HIS A 73 -6.23 -8.59 -9.90
N LEU A 74 -5.53 -9.20 -8.94
CA LEU A 74 -5.67 -8.82 -7.52
C LEU A 74 -5.07 -7.45 -7.25
N ILE A 75 -3.90 -7.15 -7.82
CA ILE A 75 -3.30 -5.81 -7.75
C ILE A 75 -4.24 -4.79 -8.39
N ALA A 76 -4.78 -5.08 -9.57
CA ALA A 76 -5.72 -4.19 -10.26
C ALA A 76 -6.94 -3.87 -9.40
N ARG A 77 -7.57 -4.87 -8.76
CA ARG A 77 -8.69 -4.63 -7.83
C ARG A 77 -8.26 -3.81 -6.63
N MET A 78 -7.09 -4.10 -6.04
CA MET A 78 -6.57 -3.41 -4.85
C MET A 78 -6.33 -1.92 -5.11
N VAL A 79 -5.74 -1.57 -6.24
CA VAL A 79 -5.39 -0.18 -6.59
C VAL A 79 -6.49 0.56 -7.34
N THR A 80 -7.67 -0.06 -7.50
CA THR A 80 -8.83 0.62 -8.08
C THR A 80 -9.43 1.57 -7.07
N ILE A 81 -9.19 2.87 -7.29
CA ILE A 81 -9.80 3.96 -6.52
C ILE A 81 -11.32 3.86 -6.62
N SER A 82 -12.00 3.87 -5.47
CA SER A 82 -13.47 3.90 -5.39
C SER A 82 -13.95 4.98 -4.41
N GLU A 83 -15.26 5.09 -4.23
CA GLU A 83 -15.89 6.03 -3.28
C GLU A 83 -16.01 5.46 -1.86
N SER A 84 -15.27 4.40 -1.52
CA SER A 84 -15.30 3.85 -0.17
C SER A 84 -14.73 4.82 0.86
N GLU A 85 -15.18 4.70 2.12
CA GLU A 85 -14.65 5.50 3.23
C GLU A 85 -13.14 5.34 3.38
N LYS A 86 -12.60 4.15 3.08
CA LYS A 86 -11.16 3.88 3.11
C LYS A 86 -10.38 4.73 2.09
N TRP A 87 -10.87 4.83 0.85
CA TRP A 87 -10.24 5.69 -0.15
C TRP A 87 -10.38 7.18 0.20
N SER A 88 -11.49 7.56 0.83
CA SER A 88 -11.66 8.90 1.40
C SER A 88 -10.61 9.20 2.47
N GLU A 89 -10.33 8.26 3.36
CA GLU A 89 -9.28 8.36 4.39
C GLU A 89 -7.88 8.47 3.80
N VAL A 90 -7.55 7.66 2.78
CA VAL A 90 -6.27 7.75 2.06
C VAL A 90 -6.08 9.13 1.44
N ARG A 91 -7.12 9.66 0.77
CA ARG A 91 -7.09 11.00 0.17
C ARG A 91 -6.87 12.08 1.22
N LYS A 92 -7.61 12.04 2.33
CA LYS A 92 -7.46 12.99 3.45
C LYS A 92 -6.05 12.91 4.05
N THR A 93 -5.52 11.70 4.24
CA THR A 93 -4.17 11.50 4.78
C THR A 93 -3.11 12.10 3.86
N LEU A 94 -3.17 11.82 2.56
CA LEU A 94 -2.22 12.39 1.60
C LEU A 94 -2.29 13.91 1.54
N GLN A 95 -3.49 14.49 1.52
CA GLN A 95 -3.66 15.95 1.54
C GLN A 95 -3.08 16.57 2.81
N SER A 96 -3.31 15.93 3.96
CA SER A 96 -2.79 16.38 5.26
C SER A 96 -1.26 16.30 5.34
N VAL A 97 -0.66 15.20 4.89
CA VAL A 97 0.80 14.99 4.96
C VAL A 97 1.55 15.90 3.98
N LEU A 98 0.96 16.14 2.81
CA LEU A 98 1.63 16.88 1.73
C LEU A 98 1.30 18.38 1.73
N TYR A 99 0.33 18.80 2.55
CA TYR A 99 -0.18 20.18 2.59
C TYR A 99 -0.53 20.70 1.19
N CYS A 100 -1.31 19.92 0.44
CA CYS A 100 -1.59 20.16 -0.97
C CYS A 100 -3.10 20.26 -1.27
N SER A 101 -3.43 20.78 -2.45
CA SER A 101 -4.82 20.82 -2.92
C SER A 101 -5.36 19.40 -3.16
N ARG A 102 -6.69 19.28 -3.26
CA ARG A 102 -7.33 18.00 -3.56
C ARG A 102 -6.79 17.41 -4.86
N GLU A 103 -6.69 18.21 -5.92
CA GLU A 103 -6.22 17.81 -7.25
C GLU A 103 -4.75 17.34 -7.20
N SER A 104 -3.91 18.04 -6.43
CA SER A 104 -2.52 17.63 -6.24
C SER A 104 -2.41 16.31 -5.48
N GLY A 105 -3.25 16.11 -4.45
CA GLY A 105 -3.35 14.86 -3.73
C GLY A 105 -3.81 13.69 -4.60
N GLU A 106 -4.80 13.92 -5.49
CA GLU A 106 -5.26 12.94 -6.48
C GLU A 106 -4.13 12.52 -7.43
N LEU A 107 -3.36 13.50 -7.93
CA LEU A 107 -2.23 13.24 -8.81
C LEU A 107 -1.16 12.39 -8.11
N VAL A 108 -0.80 12.75 -6.88
CA VAL A 108 0.17 11.99 -6.09
C VAL A 108 -0.33 10.58 -5.83
N LEU A 109 -1.61 10.41 -5.47
CA LEU A 109 -2.18 9.09 -5.26
C LEU A 109 -2.05 8.23 -6.51
N ARG A 110 -2.44 8.76 -7.69
CA ARG A 110 -2.32 8.02 -8.95
C ARG A 110 -0.87 7.71 -9.31
N TRP A 111 0.05 8.62 -9.01
CA TRP A 111 1.48 8.39 -9.17
C TRP A 111 2.00 7.27 -8.27
N LEU A 112 1.59 7.21 -7.00
CA LEU A 112 1.91 6.10 -6.10
C LEU A 112 1.31 4.77 -6.62
N LEU A 113 0.05 4.77 -7.04
CA LEU A 113 -0.61 3.57 -7.55
C LEU A 113 0.01 3.04 -8.85
N SER A 114 0.52 3.93 -9.72
CA SER A 114 1.22 3.49 -10.94
C SER A 114 2.48 2.68 -10.64
N GLN A 115 3.12 2.90 -9.48
CA GLN A 115 4.35 2.19 -9.08
C GLN A 115 4.11 0.73 -8.71
N PHE A 116 2.86 0.31 -8.48
CA PHE A 116 2.51 -1.11 -8.31
C PHE A 116 2.63 -1.89 -9.62
N PHE A 117 2.46 -1.23 -10.76
CA PHE A 117 2.56 -1.84 -12.10
C PHE A 117 3.90 -1.56 -12.78
N SER A 118 4.46 -0.39 -12.52
CA SER A 118 5.75 0.04 -13.05
C SER A 118 6.56 0.69 -11.92
N PRO A 119 7.20 -0.12 -11.07
CA PRO A 119 8.02 0.39 -9.98
C PRO A 119 9.12 1.28 -10.54
N ILE A 120 9.25 2.47 -9.98
CA ILE A 120 10.33 3.37 -10.38
C ILE A 120 11.59 2.87 -9.68
N SER A 121 12.60 2.49 -10.47
CA SER A 121 13.95 2.29 -9.93
C SER A 121 14.39 3.59 -9.29
N LEU A 122 14.49 3.64 -7.96
CA LEU A 122 15.02 4.83 -7.30
C LEU A 122 16.46 5.04 -7.79
N PRO A 123 16.80 6.18 -8.41
CA PRO A 123 18.16 6.41 -8.87
C PRO A 123 19.09 6.37 -7.65
N PHE A 124 20.13 5.54 -7.74
CA PHE A 124 21.17 5.28 -6.75
C PHE A 124 21.99 6.53 -6.32
N ARG A 125 21.55 7.78 -6.55
CA ARG A 125 22.41 8.94 -6.32
C ARG A 125 21.62 10.21 -5.97
N TRP A 126 21.29 10.37 -4.68
CA TRP A 126 20.97 11.67 -4.06
C TRP A 126 21.56 11.79 -2.63
N LEU A 127 22.72 11.18 -2.38
CA LEU A 127 23.57 11.58 -1.25
C LEU A 127 24.70 12.46 -1.82
N PRO A 128 24.94 13.67 -1.27
CA PRO A 128 26.21 14.33 -1.51
C PRO A 128 27.29 13.40 -0.94
N GLN A 129 28.20 12.96 -1.80
CA GLN A 129 29.41 12.31 -1.34
C GLN A 129 30.22 13.40 -0.63
N GLY A 130 30.23 13.35 0.70
CA GLY A 130 31.14 14.13 1.52
C GLY A 130 32.57 13.62 1.39
#